data_AF-A0A1V6GAP2-F1
#
_entry.id   AF-A0A1V6GAP2-F1
#
_cell.length_a   1.000
_cell.length_b   1.000
_cell.length_c   1.000
_cell.angle_alpha   90.00
_cell.angle_beta   90.00
_cell.angle_gamma   90.00
#
_symmetry.space_group_name_H-M   'P 1'
#
loop_
_entity.id
_entity.type
_entity.pdbx_description
1 polymer ?
#
loop_
_entity_poly.entity_id
_entity_poly.type
_entity_poly.pdbx_seq_one_letter_code
_entity_poly.pdbx_strand_id
1 'polypeptide(L)'
;MNQVDLDAHGQLCFFVRDITVRQQAQQALEDAVERLQAHDRMRMEFVSNVSHELRTPLTSMIYAVSNMLRGVVGPMPEKALNYLERLQSDCQRLLATVNDILDLRQVENKTLVLTKTVVPLGQVIRDGAETLQVQADSKRITLAFDLGERELFCWCDAQKIERVVLNIVGNAVKFTPANGTITLSLRQHPENPKLSLLTVSDTGMGIPPEVLPKVSQRYFRVGDHVSGTGLGLAISREIVDLHGGSMSFASPVPGSACGTAVYVSLPLAPKPLVVAVTQDAETAQFFREKVIDRGYGLLLADSGREALEVCRGKPPAVLVLDRRIQGSDVREIILQLREDAKTKRLPVIVLGLQTLERNEVELYRHFGIFYSTLPWREKELSRSLAMAVLGKLR
;
A
#
# COMPACT_ATOMS: atom_id res chain seq x y z
N MET A 1 -44.40 -39.81 -12.74
CA MET A 1 -45.43 -40.76 -13.19
C MET A 1 -44.82 -42.14 -12.95
N ASN A 2 -45.02 -42.70 -11.74
CA ASN A 2 -44.50 -44.03 -11.41
C ASN A 2 -45.68 -44.99 -11.49
N GLN A 3 -45.68 -45.86 -12.50
CA GLN A 3 -46.67 -46.92 -12.66
C GLN A 3 -46.04 -48.21 -12.18
N VAL A 4 -46.71 -48.88 -11.24
CA VAL A 4 -46.30 -50.19 -10.71
C VAL A 4 -47.35 -51.19 -11.18
N ASP A 5 -46.93 -52.13 -12.02
CA ASP A 5 -47.76 -53.26 -12.45
C ASP A 5 -47.66 -54.36 -11.39
N LEU A 6 -48.80 -54.84 -10.89
CA LEU A 6 -48.86 -55.86 -9.85
C LEU A 6 -49.61 -57.07 -10.36
N ASP A 7 -48.93 -58.22 -10.39
CA ASP A 7 -49.57 -59.52 -10.58
C ASP A 7 -50.47 -59.85 -9.37
N ALA A 8 -51.45 -60.75 -9.59
CA ALA A 8 -52.61 -61.01 -8.72
C ALA A 8 -52.32 -61.31 -7.23
N HIS A 9 -51.05 -61.54 -6.83
CA HIS A 9 -50.63 -61.82 -5.45
C HIS A 9 -49.45 -60.94 -4.95
N GLY A 10 -49.13 -59.83 -5.61
CA GLY A 10 -48.07 -58.91 -5.16
C GLY A 10 -48.49 -58.01 -3.99
N GLN A 11 -47.74 -58.03 -2.88
CA GLN A 11 -47.92 -57.08 -1.78
C GLN A 11 -47.05 -55.83 -1.99
N LEU A 12 -47.67 -54.65 -1.93
CA LEU A 12 -46.98 -53.36 -1.94
C LEU A 12 -46.48 -53.02 -0.53
N CYS A 13 -45.17 -52.94 -0.35
CA CYS A 13 -44.56 -52.38 0.86
C CYS A 13 -44.21 -50.90 0.62
N PHE A 14 -44.83 -49.99 1.38
CA PHE A 14 -44.47 -48.58 1.41
C PHE A 14 -43.64 -48.29 2.66
N PHE A 15 -42.50 -47.64 2.49
CA PHE A 15 -41.72 -47.08 3.59
C PHE A 15 -41.98 -45.58 3.65
N VAL A 16 -42.76 -45.13 4.63
CA VAL A 16 -42.98 -43.72 4.91
C VAL A 16 -41.97 -43.30 5.98
N ARG A 17 -41.01 -42.44 5.60
CA ARG A 17 -40.08 -41.85 6.55
C ARG A 17 -40.55 -40.45 6.90
N ASP A 18 -40.95 -40.25 8.14
CA ASP A 18 -41.29 -38.91 8.64
C ASP A 18 -40.04 -38.02 8.61
N ILE A 19 -40.08 -36.98 7.78
CA ILE A 19 -39.02 -35.97 7.64
C ILE A 19 -39.41 -34.63 8.27
N THR A 20 -40.55 -34.55 8.96
CA THR A 20 -41.10 -33.30 9.51
C THR A 20 -40.11 -32.62 10.45
N VAL A 21 -39.49 -33.39 11.37
CA VAL A 21 -38.47 -32.87 12.30
C VAL A 21 -37.25 -32.33 11.55
N ARG A 22 -36.82 -33.00 10.47
CA ARG A 22 -35.68 -32.56 9.67
C ARG A 22 -36.01 -31.28 8.89
N GLN A 23 -37.20 -31.18 8.30
CA GLN A 23 -37.62 -29.97 7.58
C GLN A 23 -37.81 -28.78 8.54
N GLN A 24 -38.36 -29.00 9.73
CA GLN A 24 -38.49 -27.95 10.75
C GLN A 24 -37.12 -27.47 11.24
N ALA A 25 -36.17 -28.39 11.46
CA ALA A 25 -34.80 -28.03 11.84
C ALA A 25 -34.08 -27.27 10.72
N GLN A 26 -34.27 -27.67 9.46
CA GLN A 26 -33.75 -26.98 8.28
C GLN A 26 -34.31 -25.56 8.19
N GLN A 27 -35.64 -25.38 8.29
CA GLN A 27 -36.27 -24.06 8.22
C GLN A 27 -35.85 -23.17 9.40
N ALA A 28 -35.81 -23.71 10.62
CA ALA A 28 -35.35 -22.96 11.79
C ALA A 28 -33.89 -22.51 11.65
N LEU A 29 -33.04 -23.33 11.01
CA LEU A 29 -31.67 -22.98 10.71
C LEU A 29 -31.59 -21.87 9.64
N GLU A 30 -32.36 -21.98 8.56
CA GLU A 30 -32.42 -20.96 7.50
C GLU A 30 -32.90 -19.61 8.05
N ASP A 31 -33.97 -19.61 8.85
CA ASP A 31 -34.48 -18.40 9.51
C ASP A 31 -33.48 -17.81 10.52
N ALA A 32 -32.70 -18.66 11.21
CA ALA A 32 -31.67 -18.22 12.13
C ALA A 32 -30.48 -17.60 11.38
N VAL A 33 -30.06 -18.19 10.27
CA VAL A 33 -29.02 -17.65 9.39
C VAL A 33 -29.45 -16.32 8.80
N GLU A 34 -30.69 -16.20 8.32
CA GLU A 34 -31.20 -14.96 7.75
C GLU A 34 -31.27 -13.84 8.80
N ARG A 35 -31.74 -14.14 10.02
CA ARG A 35 -31.73 -13.19 11.15
C ARG A 35 -30.32 -12.75 11.52
N LEU A 36 -29.37 -13.68 11.57
CA LEU A 36 -27.97 -13.38 11.88
C LEU A 36 -27.37 -12.46 10.81
N GLN A 37 -27.58 -12.78 9.53
CA GLN A 37 -27.10 -11.96 8.41
C GLN A 37 -27.76 -10.57 8.38
N ALA A 38 -29.05 -10.46 8.71
CA ALA A 38 -29.72 -9.18 8.80
C ALA A 38 -29.13 -8.31 9.92
N HIS A 39 -28.84 -8.89 11.09
CA HIS A 39 -28.17 -8.21 12.20
C HIS A 39 -26.76 -7.75 11.82
N ASP A 40 -25.99 -8.59 11.13
CA ASP A 40 -24.64 -8.22 10.66
C ASP A 40 -24.69 -7.09 9.63
N ARG A 41 -25.63 -7.12 8.67
CA ARG A 41 -25.83 -6.04 7.70
C ARG A 41 -26.16 -4.70 8.39
N MET A 42 -27.11 -4.71 9.32
CA MET A 42 -27.46 -3.50 10.09
C MET A 42 -26.26 -2.97 10.89
N ARG A 43 -25.46 -3.86 11.48
CA ARG A 43 -24.25 -3.48 12.20
C ARG A 43 -23.18 -2.87 11.27
N MET A 44 -23.04 -3.37 10.04
CA MET A 44 -22.13 -2.80 9.04
C MET A 44 -22.54 -1.38 8.64
N GLU A 45 -23.81 -1.21 8.30
CA GLU A 45 -24.36 0.08 7.88
C GLU A 45 -24.24 1.11 9.01
N PHE A 46 -24.53 0.72 10.26
CA PHE A 46 -24.35 1.57 11.43
C PHE A 46 -22.89 2.05 11.60
N VAL A 47 -21.92 1.14 11.56
CA VAL A 47 -20.51 1.53 11.74
C VAL A 47 -20.02 2.41 10.59
N SER A 48 -20.41 2.12 9.35
CA SER A 48 -20.04 2.93 8.18
C SER A 48 -20.61 4.34 8.28
N ASN A 49 -21.90 4.46 8.59
CA ASN A 49 -22.59 5.74 8.74
C ASN A 49 -21.99 6.57 9.89
N VAL A 50 -21.84 5.96 11.08
CA VAL A 50 -21.21 6.64 12.23
C VAL A 50 -19.80 7.10 11.89
N SER A 51 -19.03 6.31 11.16
CA SER A 51 -17.66 6.71 10.79
C SER A 51 -17.63 7.87 9.81
N HIS A 52 -18.56 7.92 8.85
CA HIS A 52 -18.72 9.05 7.94
C HIS A 52 -19.16 10.32 8.69
N GLU A 53 -20.10 10.19 9.62
CA GLU A 53 -20.57 11.29 10.47
C GLU A 53 -19.52 11.78 11.45
N LEU A 54 -18.59 10.92 11.90
CA LEU A 54 -17.45 11.33 12.73
C LEU A 54 -16.30 11.93 11.92
N ARG A 55 -16.05 11.42 10.71
CA ARG A 55 -14.95 11.88 9.84
C ARG A 55 -15.13 13.35 9.44
N THR A 56 -16.35 13.74 9.06
CA THR A 56 -16.66 15.09 8.56
C THR A 56 -16.36 16.21 9.59
N PRO A 57 -16.85 16.14 10.84
CA PRO A 57 -16.53 17.16 11.85
C PRO A 57 -15.06 17.09 12.28
N LEU A 58 -14.45 15.90 12.40
CA LEU A 58 -13.01 15.77 12.71
C LEU A 58 -12.13 16.43 11.64
N THR A 59 -12.44 16.21 10.37
CA THR A 59 -11.69 16.83 9.25
C THR A 59 -11.82 18.35 9.29
N SER A 60 -13.01 18.86 9.60
CA SER A 60 -13.27 20.29 9.73
C SER A 60 -12.51 20.91 10.91
N MET A 61 -12.47 20.23 12.07
CA MET A 61 -11.69 20.65 13.24
C MET A 61 -10.19 20.66 12.95
N ILE A 62 -9.66 19.60 12.31
CA ILE A 62 -8.24 19.53 11.91
C ILE A 62 -7.89 20.69 10.99
N TYR A 63 -8.76 21.00 10.03
CA TYR A 63 -8.56 22.11 9.09
C TYR A 63 -8.55 23.46 9.82
N ALA A 64 -9.53 23.71 10.69
CA ALA A 64 -9.60 24.93 11.48
C ALA A 64 -8.33 25.12 12.34
N VAL A 65 -7.94 24.09 13.09
CA VAL A 65 -6.75 24.11 13.94
C VAL A 65 -5.47 24.27 13.10
N SER A 66 -5.38 23.62 11.95
CA SER A 66 -4.23 23.79 11.05
C SER A 66 -4.12 25.21 10.51
N ASN A 67 -5.24 25.88 10.22
CA ASN A 67 -5.22 27.29 9.80
C ASN A 67 -4.79 28.21 10.94
N MET A 68 -5.23 27.91 12.18
CA MET A 68 -4.79 28.64 13.37
C MET A 68 -3.29 28.49 13.61
N LEU A 69 -2.75 27.27 13.53
CA LEU A 69 -1.32 26.99 13.67
C LEU A 69 -0.48 27.62 12.54
N ARG A 70 -1.02 27.74 11.32
CA ARG A 70 -0.36 28.42 10.19
C ARG A 70 -0.42 29.95 10.26
N GLY A 71 -1.04 30.52 11.30
CA GLY A 71 -1.14 31.97 11.48
C GLY A 71 -2.18 32.67 10.60
N VAL A 72 -3.10 31.92 9.97
CA VAL A 72 -4.14 32.49 9.06
C VAL A 72 -5.09 33.43 9.80
N VAL A 73 -5.30 33.21 11.11
CA VAL A 73 -6.14 34.05 11.99
C VAL A 73 -5.34 35.10 12.78
N GLY A 74 -4.05 35.30 12.46
CA GLY A 74 -3.18 36.25 13.14
C GLY A 74 -2.31 35.65 14.26
N PRO A 75 -1.50 36.48 14.94
CA PRO A 75 -0.57 36.02 15.97
C PRO A 75 -1.33 35.55 17.21
N MET A 76 -0.94 34.38 17.73
CA MET A 76 -1.53 33.80 18.93
C MET A 76 -0.49 33.62 20.04
N PRO A 77 -0.89 33.64 21.33
CA PRO A 77 0.01 33.35 22.43
C PRO A 77 0.62 31.94 22.31
N GLU A 78 1.88 31.79 22.69
CA GLU A 78 2.61 30.51 22.65
C GLU A 78 1.88 29.38 23.41
N LYS A 79 1.26 29.71 24.56
CA LYS A 79 0.41 28.76 25.30
C LYS A 79 -0.79 28.27 24.48
N ALA A 80 -1.40 29.13 23.68
CA ALA A 80 -2.53 28.76 22.82
C ALA A 80 -2.08 27.85 21.67
N LEU A 81 -0.90 28.12 21.09
CA LEU A 81 -0.29 27.25 20.06
C LEU A 81 -0.06 25.83 20.62
N ASN A 82 0.50 25.71 21.82
CA ASN A 82 0.72 24.41 22.47
C ASN A 82 -0.60 23.62 22.70
N TYR A 83 -1.70 24.30 23.03
CA TYR A 83 -3.01 23.65 23.15
C TYR A 83 -3.57 23.22 21.80
N LEU A 84 -3.39 24.05 20.76
CA LEU A 84 -3.84 23.75 19.41
C LEU A 84 -3.07 22.57 18.79
N GLU A 85 -1.76 22.46 19.02
CA GLU A 85 -0.96 21.29 18.61
C GLU A 85 -1.47 20.00 19.26
N ARG A 86 -1.76 20.05 20.57
CA ARG A 86 -2.36 18.91 21.28
C ARG A 86 -3.72 18.54 20.72
N LEU A 87 -4.58 19.53 20.49
CA LEU A 87 -5.92 19.31 19.95
C LEU A 87 -5.87 18.74 18.53
N GLN A 88 -4.94 19.22 17.69
CA GLN A 88 -4.69 18.66 16.37
C GLN A 88 -4.30 17.19 16.45
N SER A 89 -3.35 16.87 17.34
CA SER A 89 -2.88 15.50 17.57
C SER A 89 -4.02 14.58 18.05
N ASP A 90 -4.85 15.05 18.97
CA ASP A 90 -6.00 14.29 19.48
C ASP A 90 -7.06 14.05 18.39
N CYS A 91 -7.38 15.06 17.57
CA CYS A 91 -8.30 14.90 16.43
C CYS A 91 -7.75 13.90 15.40
N GLN A 92 -6.45 13.96 15.09
CA GLN A 92 -5.80 12.99 14.19
C GLN A 92 -5.84 11.57 14.76
N ARG A 93 -5.59 11.41 16.07
CA ARG A 93 -5.68 10.11 16.75
C ARG A 93 -7.09 9.53 16.72
N LEU A 94 -8.11 10.37 16.92
CA LEU A 94 -9.51 9.95 16.82
C LEU A 94 -9.86 9.52 15.38
N LEU A 95 -9.45 10.31 14.38
CA LEU A 95 -9.66 9.97 12.98
C LEU A 95 -9.01 8.62 12.62
N ALA A 96 -7.77 8.39 13.07
CA ALA A 96 -7.08 7.12 12.89
C ALA A 96 -7.83 5.96 13.55
N THR A 97 -8.35 6.16 14.77
CA THR A 97 -9.14 5.15 15.49
C THR A 97 -10.44 4.80 14.76
N VAL A 98 -11.16 5.81 14.26
CA VAL A 98 -12.38 5.61 13.46
C VAL A 98 -12.06 4.79 12.21
N ASN A 99 -10.98 5.12 11.50
CA ASN A 99 -10.56 4.37 10.33
C ASN A 99 -10.13 2.94 10.70
N ASP A 100 -9.38 2.71 11.79
CA ASP A 100 -9.02 1.37 12.27
C ASP A 100 -10.27 0.51 12.55
N ILE A 101 -11.31 1.08 13.15
CA ILE A 101 -12.58 0.37 13.37
C ILE A 101 -13.24 -0.01 12.04
N LEU A 102 -13.25 0.90 11.07
CA LEU A 102 -13.78 0.62 9.74
C LEU A 102 -13.01 -0.50 9.04
N ASP A 103 -11.69 -0.43 9.00
CA ASP A 103 -10.88 -1.45 8.35
C ASP A 103 -11.02 -2.81 9.06
N LEU A 104 -11.08 -2.83 10.39
CA LEU A 104 -11.33 -4.05 11.15
C LEU A 104 -12.68 -4.67 10.78
N ARG A 105 -13.73 -3.87 10.60
CA ARG A 105 -15.04 -4.37 10.15
C ARG A 105 -15.00 -4.87 8.72
N GLN A 106 -14.33 -4.17 7.82
CA GLN A 106 -14.17 -4.62 6.43
C GLN A 106 -13.41 -5.94 6.34
N VAL A 107 -12.40 -6.11 7.21
CA VAL A 107 -11.67 -7.36 7.39
C VAL A 107 -12.59 -8.47 7.91
N GLU A 108 -13.31 -8.24 9.02
CA GLU A 108 -14.20 -9.24 9.64
C GLU A 108 -15.26 -9.77 8.66
N ASN A 109 -15.75 -8.89 7.79
CA ASN A 109 -16.81 -9.21 6.85
C ASN A 109 -16.28 -9.67 5.48
N LYS A 110 -14.96 -9.80 5.32
CA LYS A 110 -14.29 -10.11 4.03
C LYS A 110 -14.68 -9.15 2.90
N THR A 111 -15.04 -7.92 3.23
CA THR A 111 -15.40 -6.87 2.27
C THR A 111 -14.23 -5.94 1.95
N LEU A 112 -13.06 -6.12 2.59
CA LEU A 112 -11.86 -5.36 2.28
C LEU A 112 -11.35 -5.75 0.88
N VAL A 113 -11.63 -4.91 -0.12
CA VAL A 113 -11.14 -5.09 -1.49
C VAL A 113 -9.79 -4.40 -1.64
N LEU A 114 -8.77 -5.17 -2.06
CA LEU A 114 -7.44 -4.64 -2.33
C LEU A 114 -7.32 -4.18 -3.79
N THR A 115 -6.77 -2.99 -4.00
CA THR A 115 -6.44 -2.50 -5.34
C THR A 115 -4.99 -2.83 -5.64
N LYS A 116 -4.71 -4.10 -5.96
CA LYS A 116 -3.34 -4.58 -6.20
C LYS A 116 -2.81 -4.09 -7.55
N THR A 117 -1.61 -3.54 -7.54
CA THR A 117 -0.83 -3.18 -8.73
C THR A 117 0.61 -3.67 -8.58
N VAL A 118 1.42 -3.55 -9.63
CA VAL A 118 2.87 -3.77 -9.51
C VAL A 118 3.47 -2.55 -8.83
N VAL A 119 4.12 -2.75 -7.69
CA VAL A 119 4.57 -1.67 -6.81
C VAL A 119 6.06 -1.83 -6.50
N PRO A 120 6.89 -0.77 -6.64
CA PRO A 120 8.26 -0.75 -6.13
C PRO A 120 8.21 -0.68 -4.59
N LEU A 121 8.42 -1.81 -3.93
CA LEU A 121 8.16 -1.94 -2.50
C LEU A 121 9.13 -1.09 -1.67
N GLY A 122 10.37 -0.89 -2.13
CA GLY A 122 11.36 -0.05 -1.45
C GLY A 122 10.88 1.40 -1.32
N GLN A 123 10.28 1.94 -2.39
CA GLN A 123 9.73 3.31 -2.34
C GLN A 123 8.56 3.42 -1.38
N VAL A 124 7.66 2.43 -1.33
CA VAL A 124 6.51 2.47 -0.40
C VAL A 124 6.95 2.37 1.06
N ILE A 125 7.96 1.54 1.35
CA ILE A 125 8.53 1.44 2.70
C ILE A 125 9.16 2.78 3.11
N ARG A 126 9.90 3.41 2.20
CA ARG A 126 10.52 4.71 2.42
C ARG A 126 9.47 5.79 2.68
N ASP A 127 8.47 5.92 1.79
CA ASP A 127 7.38 6.89 1.91
C ASP A 127 6.69 6.74 3.27
N GLY A 128 6.32 5.52 3.67
CA GLY A 128 5.66 5.26 4.95
C GLY A 128 6.54 5.61 6.15
N ALA A 129 7.80 5.18 6.16
CA ALA A 129 8.70 5.42 7.29
C ALA A 129 9.10 6.89 7.44
N GLU A 130 9.29 7.62 6.33
CA GLU A 130 9.67 9.04 6.36
C GLU A 130 8.60 9.94 6.99
N THR A 131 7.32 9.54 6.96
CA THR A 131 6.27 10.29 7.69
C THR A 131 6.49 10.33 9.21
N LEU A 132 7.23 9.37 9.75
CA LEU A 132 7.55 9.25 11.17
C LEU A 132 8.92 9.85 11.53
N GLN A 133 9.63 10.41 10.55
CA GLN A 133 10.96 10.99 10.75
C GLN A 133 10.96 12.06 11.84
N VAL A 134 9.98 12.97 11.83
CA VAL A 134 9.87 14.04 12.84
C VAL A 134 9.72 13.46 14.25
N GLN A 135 8.94 12.39 14.41
CA GLN A 135 8.76 11.73 15.70
C GLN A 135 10.03 10.99 16.14
N ALA A 136 10.71 10.32 15.21
CA ALA A 136 11.99 9.67 15.48
C ALA A 136 13.05 10.69 15.91
N ASP A 137 13.19 11.80 15.16
CA ASP A 137 14.15 12.87 15.43
C ASP A 137 13.90 13.53 16.80
N SER A 138 12.63 13.71 17.20
CA SER A 138 12.28 14.25 18.52
C SER A 138 12.81 13.39 19.69
N LYS A 139 12.96 12.08 19.46
CA LYS A 139 13.57 11.13 20.39
C LYS A 139 15.05 10.84 20.07
N ARG A 140 15.63 11.49 19.06
CA ARG A 140 16.98 11.20 18.54
C ARG A 140 17.15 9.74 18.09
N ILE A 141 16.09 9.12 17.57
CA ILE A 141 16.14 7.76 17.04
C ILE A 141 16.63 7.81 15.60
N THR A 142 17.59 6.95 15.25
CA THR A 142 18.10 6.83 13.88
C THR A 142 17.24 5.88 13.06
N LEU A 143 16.65 6.36 11.97
CA LEU A 143 15.98 5.53 10.96
C LEU A 143 16.98 5.12 9.88
N ALA A 144 17.37 3.85 9.87
CA ALA A 144 18.32 3.28 8.92
C ALA A 144 17.59 2.48 7.83
N PHE A 145 17.90 2.75 6.57
CA PHE A 145 17.30 2.09 5.42
C PHE A 145 18.31 1.22 4.69
N ASP A 146 18.03 -0.08 4.65
CA ASP A 146 18.79 -1.07 3.91
C ASP A 146 17.88 -1.77 2.88
N LEU A 147 17.44 -1.03 1.87
CA LEU A 147 16.43 -1.50 0.92
C LEU A 147 17.01 -2.23 -0.30
N GLY A 148 18.33 -2.37 -0.37
CA GLY A 148 19.03 -2.92 -1.53
C GLY A 148 19.10 -1.92 -2.69
N GLU A 149 20.04 -2.14 -3.62
CA GLU A 149 20.18 -1.28 -4.81
C GLU A 149 19.18 -1.63 -5.92
N ARG A 150 18.82 -2.92 -6.00
CA ARG A 150 17.85 -3.46 -6.94
C ARG A 150 16.45 -3.37 -6.35
N GLU A 151 15.52 -2.77 -7.10
CA GLU A 151 14.12 -2.65 -6.69
C GLU A 151 13.44 -4.03 -6.69
N LEU A 152 12.67 -4.29 -5.63
CA LEU A 152 11.79 -5.45 -5.55
C LEU A 152 10.36 -5.01 -5.82
N PHE A 153 9.78 -5.56 -6.87
CA PHE A 153 8.40 -5.28 -7.24
C PHE A 153 7.48 -6.31 -6.60
N CYS A 154 6.38 -5.86 -6.00
CA CYS A 154 5.36 -6.73 -5.42
C CYS A 154 4.00 -6.48 -6.08
N TRP A 155 3.16 -7.51 -6.09
CA TRP A 155 1.76 -7.38 -6.53
C TRP A 155 0.89 -7.01 -5.33
N CYS A 156 0.83 -5.72 -5.00
CA CYS A 156 0.19 -5.24 -3.77
C CYS A 156 -0.53 -3.91 -3.91
N ASP A 157 -1.38 -3.62 -2.91
CA ASP A 157 -2.03 -2.34 -2.72
C ASP A 157 -1.09 -1.41 -1.95
N ALA A 158 -0.52 -0.42 -2.66
CA ALA A 158 0.49 0.47 -2.09
C ALA A 158 0.00 1.20 -0.84
N GLN A 159 -1.25 1.67 -0.80
CA GLN A 159 -1.78 2.43 0.34
C GLN A 159 -1.96 1.56 1.57
N LYS A 160 -2.44 0.33 1.38
CA LYS A 160 -2.61 -0.62 2.49
C LYS A 160 -1.26 -1.10 3.02
N ILE A 161 -0.26 -1.33 2.16
CA ILE A 161 1.10 -1.67 2.59
C ILE A 161 1.80 -0.49 3.27
N GLU A 162 1.65 0.73 2.77
CA GLU A 162 2.17 1.94 3.43
C GLU A 162 1.65 2.04 4.87
N ARG A 163 0.35 1.75 5.08
CA ARG A 163 -0.23 1.67 6.44
C ARG A 163 0.36 0.55 7.29
N VAL A 164 0.64 -0.62 6.72
CA VAL A 164 1.32 -1.70 7.44
C VAL A 164 2.68 -1.20 7.95
N VAL A 165 3.45 -0.53 7.08
CA VAL A 165 4.76 0.06 7.43
C VAL A 165 4.59 1.11 8.52
N LEU A 166 3.65 2.05 8.38
CA LEU A 166 3.34 3.08 9.38
C LEU A 166 3.04 2.47 10.76
N ASN A 167 2.23 1.41 10.81
CA ASN A 167 1.88 0.74 12.06
C ASN A 167 3.10 0.07 12.70
N ILE A 168 3.93 -0.61 11.91
CA ILE A 168 5.11 -1.33 12.42
C ILE A 168 6.17 -0.33 12.90
N VAL A 169 6.53 0.64 12.06
CA VAL A 169 7.55 1.66 12.37
C VAL A 169 7.06 2.58 13.48
N GLY A 170 5.78 2.92 13.52
CA GLY A 170 5.18 3.72 14.59
C GLY A 170 5.28 3.03 15.95
N ASN A 171 5.06 1.71 15.98
CA ASN A 171 5.30 0.91 17.19
C ASN A 171 6.79 0.91 17.57
N ALA A 172 7.70 0.71 16.60
CA ALA A 172 9.14 0.76 16.86
C ALA A 172 9.55 2.12 17.47
N VAL A 173 9.23 3.26 16.83
CA VAL A 173 9.51 4.62 17.34
C VAL A 173 8.95 4.84 18.74
N LYS A 174 7.79 4.26 19.03
CA LYS A 174 7.15 4.38 20.34
C LYS A 174 7.93 3.65 21.44
N PHE A 175 8.39 2.43 21.20
CA PHE A 175 9.01 1.55 22.21
C PHE A 175 10.54 1.59 22.22
N THR A 176 11.17 2.20 21.23
CA THR A 176 12.61 2.46 21.24
C THR A 176 12.94 3.67 22.14
N PRO A 177 13.92 3.54 23.06
CA PRO A 177 14.38 4.65 23.87
C PRO A 177 15.14 5.71 23.04
N ALA A 178 15.41 6.86 23.65
CA ALA A 178 16.15 7.93 22.99
C ALA A 178 17.57 7.48 22.58
N ASN A 179 18.06 7.96 21.44
CA ASN A 179 19.33 7.55 20.81
C ASN A 179 19.37 6.08 20.32
N GLY A 180 18.22 5.40 20.25
CA GLY A 180 18.15 4.07 19.64
C GLY A 180 18.15 4.10 18.11
N THR A 181 18.10 2.92 17.51
CA THR A 181 18.10 2.74 16.05
C THR A 181 16.96 1.84 15.63
N ILE A 182 16.33 2.18 14.51
CA ILE A 182 15.34 1.34 13.83
C ILE A 182 15.85 1.11 12.40
N THR A 183 16.02 -0.14 12.04
CA THR A 183 16.54 -0.56 10.74
C THR A 183 15.44 -1.22 9.92
N LEU A 184 15.20 -0.69 8.72
CA LEU A 184 14.30 -1.28 7.73
C LEU A 184 15.14 -1.94 6.63
N SER A 185 15.11 -3.27 6.56
CA SER A 185 15.78 -4.03 5.50
C SER A 185 14.77 -4.65 4.55
N LEU A 186 15.03 -4.58 3.25
CA LEU A 186 14.22 -5.24 2.22
C LEU A 186 15.13 -6.13 1.37
N ARG A 187 14.79 -7.43 1.30
CA ARG A 187 15.52 -8.43 0.51
C ARG A 187 14.56 -9.42 -0.14
N GLN A 188 15.06 -10.22 -1.07
CA GLN A 188 14.35 -11.41 -1.53
C GLN A 188 14.34 -12.45 -0.39
N HIS A 189 13.24 -13.16 -0.21
CA HIS A 189 13.12 -14.13 0.87
C HIS A 189 14.11 -15.30 0.64
N PRO A 190 14.93 -15.66 1.64
CA PRO A 190 16.03 -16.62 1.46
C PRO A 190 15.54 -18.02 1.08
N GLU A 191 14.42 -18.46 1.65
CA GLU A 191 13.87 -19.80 1.40
C GLU A 191 12.85 -19.83 0.25
N ASN A 192 12.36 -18.68 -0.21
CA ASN A 192 11.31 -18.60 -1.21
C ASN A 192 11.58 -17.44 -2.18
N PRO A 193 12.22 -17.69 -3.33
CA PRO A 193 12.59 -16.63 -4.26
C PRO A 193 11.39 -15.93 -4.91
N LYS A 194 10.16 -16.39 -4.69
CA LYS A 194 8.94 -15.71 -5.15
C LYS A 194 8.41 -14.67 -4.16
N LEU A 195 9.03 -14.54 -2.99
CA LEU A 195 8.61 -13.59 -1.96
C LEU A 195 9.69 -12.53 -1.70
N SER A 196 9.29 -11.31 -1.38
CA SER A 196 10.13 -10.33 -0.71
C SER A 196 10.04 -10.53 0.79
N LEU A 197 11.06 -10.11 1.52
CA LEU A 197 11.11 -10.07 2.97
C LEU A 197 11.49 -8.65 3.42
N LEU A 198 10.54 -7.96 4.05
CA LEU A 198 10.74 -6.74 4.80
C LEU A 198 11.01 -7.10 6.26
N THR A 199 12.11 -6.62 6.80
CA THR A 199 12.46 -6.73 8.22
C THR A 199 12.52 -5.34 8.83
N VAL A 200 11.71 -5.07 9.85
CA VAL A 200 11.80 -3.85 10.65
C VAL A 200 12.33 -4.26 12.03
N SER A 201 13.56 -3.86 12.33
CA SER A 201 14.23 -4.18 13.60
C SER A 201 14.46 -2.91 14.41
N ASP A 202 14.17 -2.96 15.71
CA ASP A 202 14.43 -1.87 16.64
C ASP A 202 15.43 -2.26 17.75
N THR A 203 16.00 -1.26 18.42
CA THR A 203 16.83 -1.43 19.63
C THR A 203 16.05 -1.06 20.89
N GLY A 204 14.75 -1.35 20.90
CA GLY A 204 13.84 -1.07 22.01
C GLY A 204 13.90 -2.09 23.13
N MET A 205 12.94 -1.99 24.05
CA MET A 205 12.90 -2.78 25.29
C MET A 205 12.58 -4.26 25.11
N GLY A 206 12.29 -4.73 23.90
CA GLY A 206 11.83 -6.10 23.65
C GLY A 206 10.42 -6.39 24.17
N ILE A 207 9.99 -7.65 24.02
CA ILE A 207 8.64 -8.14 24.32
C ILE A 207 8.79 -9.45 25.12
N PRO A 208 8.11 -9.58 26.27
CA PRO A 208 8.08 -10.83 27.02
C PRO A 208 7.62 -12.02 26.16
N PRO A 209 8.26 -13.21 26.24
CA PRO A 209 7.91 -14.38 25.44
C PRO A 209 6.46 -14.84 25.59
N GLU A 210 5.87 -14.66 26.77
CA GLU A 210 4.47 -14.96 27.08
C GLU A 210 3.46 -14.02 26.39
N VAL A 211 3.93 -12.83 26.03
CA VAL A 211 3.16 -11.77 25.38
C VAL A 211 3.33 -11.83 23.86
N LEU A 212 4.48 -12.27 23.36
CA LEU A 212 4.84 -12.28 21.94
C LEU A 212 3.78 -12.96 21.03
N PRO A 213 3.16 -14.10 21.38
CA PRO A 213 2.09 -14.69 20.56
C PRO A 213 0.82 -13.84 20.50
N LYS A 214 0.62 -12.95 21.47
CA LYS A 214 -0.61 -12.15 21.65
C LYS A 214 -0.53 -10.76 21.02
N VAL A 215 0.66 -10.27 20.64
CA VAL A 215 0.85 -8.89 20.15
C VAL A 215 0.08 -8.53 18.87
N SER A 216 -0.34 -9.56 18.14
CA SER A 216 -1.10 -9.46 16.90
C SER A 216 -2.59 -9.80 17.09
N GLN A 217 -3.02 -10.05 18.33
CA GLN A 217 -4.43 -10.24 18.67
C GLN A 217 -5.12 -8.87 18.76
N ARG A 218 -6.40 -8.85 18.38
CA ARG A 218 -7.23 -7.63 18.40
C ARG A 218 -7.37 -7.12 19.83
N TYR A 219 -7.26 -5.81 19.99
CA TYR A 219 -7.40 -5.09 21.27
C TYR A 219 -6.31 -5.40 22.30
N PHE A 220 -5.27 -6.16 21.93
CA PHE A 220 -4.20 -6.50 22.84
C PHE A 220 -3.24 -5.31 23.04
N ARG A 221 -2.92 -5.01 24.29
CA ARG A 221 -1.98 -3.94 24.69
C ARG A 221 -1.10 -4.41 25.84
N VAL A 222 0.16 -3.98 25.83
CA VAL A 222 1.12 -4.26 26.90
C VAL A 222 1.11 -3.06 27.85
N GLY A 223 0.41 -3.19 28.99
CA GLY A 223 0.29 -2.17 30.04
C GLY A 223 -0.83 -1.14 29.83
N ASP A 224 -1.36 -0.60 30.93
CA ASP A 224 -2.54 0.30 30.95
C ASP A 224 -2.26 1.73 30.45
N HIS A 225 -0.99 2.15 30.37
CA HIS A 225 -0.59 3.54 30.09
C HIS A 225 -0.10 3.77 28.65
N VAL A 226 -0.28 2.80 27.76
CA VAL A 226 0.32 2.80 26.42
C VAL A 226 -0.69 3.26 25.37
N SER A 227 -0.45 4.42 24.77
CA SER A 227 -1.34 5.09 23.80
C SER A 227 -1.56 4.27 22.51
N GLY A 228 -2.77 3.76 22.28
CA GLY A 228 -3.08 3.02 21.04
C GLY A 228 -4.35 2.16 21.16
N THR A 229 -4.94 1.82 20.01
CA THR A 229 -6.20 1.06 19.91
C THR A 229 -6.01 -0.46 20.13
N GLY A 230 -4.77 -0.96 20.03
CA GLY A 230 -4.49 -2.40 20.02
C GLY A 230 -4.96 -3.10 18.74
N LEU A 231 -5.32 -2.34 17.70
CA LEU A 231 -5.82 -2.89 16.43
C LEU A 231 -4.77 -2.90 15.32
N GLY A 232 -3.78 -2.01 15.39
CA GLY A 232 -2.83 -1.77 14.29
C GLY A 232 -2.12 -3.03 13.79
N LEU A 233 -1.52 -3.84 14.68
CA LEU A 233 -0.81 -5.06 14.27
C LEU A 233 -1.75 -6.19 13.79
N ALA A 234 -2.95 -6.27 14.36
CA ALA A 234 -3.95 -7.24 13.92
C ALA A 234 -4.47 -6.91 12.51
N ILE A 235 -4.76 -5.63 12.23
CA ILE A 235 -5.13 -5.15 10.90
C ILE A 235 -3.96 -5.33 9.92
N SER A 236 -2.73 -5.04 10.35
CA SER A 236 -1.54 -5.21 9.51
C SER A 236 -1.35 -6.66 9.07
N ARG A 237 -1.52 -7.63 9.99
CA ARG A 237 -1.46 -9.05 9.64
C ARG A 237 -2.50 -9.42 8.59
N GLU A 238 -3.76 -9.03 8.79
CA GLU A 238 -4.80 -9.37 7.81
C GLU A 238 -4.52 -8.74 6.44
N ILE A 239 -4.08 -7.48 6.40
CA ILE A 239 -3.71 -6.83 5.14
C ILE A 239 -2.63 -7.67 4.44
N VAL A 240 -1.59 -8.11 5.15
CA VAL A 240 -0.52 -8.94 4.58
C VAL A 240 -1.05 -10.30 4.13
N ASP A 241 -1.93 -10.94 4.89
CA ASP A 241 -2.54 -12.22 4.56
C ASP A 241 -3.41 -12.13 3.29
N LEU A 242 -4.22 -11.06 3.15
CA LEU A 242 -4.99 -10.76 1.94
C LEU A 242 -4.10 -10.49 0.71
N HIS A 243 -2.85 -10.08 0.93
CA HIS A 243 -1.85 -9.98 -0.12
C HIS A 243 -1.25 -11.32 -0.54
N GLY A 244 -1.50 -12.41 0.21
CA GLY A 244 -0.85 -13.71 0.03
C GLY A 244 0.56 -13.76 0.66
N GLY A 245 0.82 -12.87 1.61
CA GLY A 245 2.07 -12.78 2.36
C GLY A 245 1.99 -13.47 3.71
N SER A 246 2.94 -13.14 4.60
CA SER A 246 2.91 -13.55 6.01
C SER A 246 3.58 -12.52 6.90
N MET A 247 3.14 -12.44 8.17
CA MET A 247 3.70 -11.53 9.17
C MET A 247 4.08 -12.27 10.46
N SER A 248 5.35 -12.19 10.84
CA SER A 248 5.90 -12.82 12.04
C SER A 248 6.75 -11.86 12.87
N PHE A 249 7.06 -12.25 14.11
CA PHE A 249 7.74 -11.41 15.10
C PHE A 249 8.81 -12.22 15.80
N ALA A 250 9.98 -11.62 16.03
CA ALA A 250 10.99 -12.13 16.95
C ALA A 250 11.36 -11.01 17.91
N SER A 251 11.38 -11.32 19.20
CA SER A 251 11.85 -10.38 20.21
C SER A 251 12.61 -11.13 21.30
N PRO A 252 13.73 -10.60 21.80
CA PRO A 252 14.33 -11.06 23.03
C PRO A 252 13.47 -10.65 24.24
N VAL A 253 13.78 -11.26 25.39
CA VAL A 253 13.22 -10.86 26.69
C VAL A 253 13.58 -9.40 27.01
N PRO A 254 12.74 -8.67 27.76
CA PRO A 254 13.06 -7.29 28.07
C PRO A 254 14.36 -7.10 28.84
N GLY A 255 15.08 -6.01 28.52
CA GLY A 255 16.38 -5.69 29.12
C GLY A 255 17.61 -6.22 28.35
N SER A 256 17.40 -6.83 27.18
CA SER A 256 18.48 -7.19 26.25
C SER A 256 18.99 -5.97 25.47
N ALA A 257 20.21 -6.05 24.92
CA ALA A 257 20.78 -5.02 24.03
C ALA A 257 20.10 -4.95 22.64
N CYS A 258 19.30 -5.96 22.29
CA CYS A 258 18.53 -6.06 21.05
C CYS A 258 17.04 -5.80 21.34
N GLY A 259 16.32 -5.16 20.41
CA GLY A 259 14.88 -4.93 20.50
C GLY A 259 14.06 -5.91 19.66
N THR A 260 12.91 -5.47 19.16
CA THR A 260 11.99 -6.34 18.40
C THR A 260 12.32 -6.33 16.91
N ALA A 261 12.14 -7.47 16.25
CA ALA A 261 12.16 -7.61 14.81
C ALA A 261 10.78 -8.08 14.30
N VAL A 262 10.23 -7.34 13.34
CA VAL A 262 8.99 -7.67 12.64
C VAL A 262 9.33 -8.06 11.21
N TYR A 263 8.86 -9.23 10.79
CA TYR A 263 9.07 -9.76 9.45
C TYR A 263 7.75 -9.74 8.68
N VAL A 264 7.79 -9.19 7.47
CA VAL A 264 6.66 -9.15 6.54
C VAL A 264 7.12 -9.72 5.21
N SER A 265 6.47 -10.77 4.74
CA SER A 265 6.69 -11.32 3.41
C SER A 265 5.55 -10.95 2.46
N LEU A 266 5.87 -10.68 1.19
CA LEU A 266 4.89 -10.35 0.16
C LEU A 266 5.25 -11.02 -1.17
N PRO A 267 4.27 -11.41 -2.01
CA PRO A 267 4.54 -11.98 -3.33
C PRO A 267 5.23 -10.98 -4.27
N LEU A 268 6.37 -11.40 -4.83
CA LEU A 268 7.06 -10.65 -5.87
C LEU A 268 6.25 -10.67 -7.17
N ALA A 269 6.25 -9.53 -7.84
CA ALA A 269 5.68 -9.33 -9.16
C ALA A 269 6.76 -9.46 -10.25
N PRO A 270 6.35 -9.73 -11.51
CA PRO A 270 7.24 -9.59 -12.65
C PRO A 270 7.82 -8.18 -12.75
N LYS A 271 9.03 -8.09 -13.30
CA LYS A 271 9.70 -6.81 -13.53
C LYS A 271 8.87 -5.94 -14.46
N PRO A 272 8.56 -4.68 -14.10
CA PRO A 272 7.89 -3.75 -14.98
C PRO A 272 8.78 -3.43 -16.19
N LEU A 273 8.18 -3.41 -17.38
CA LEU A 273 8.87 -3.08 -18.62
C LEU A 273 8.93 -1.56 -18.80
N VAL A 274 10.14 -1.05 -19.04
CA VAL A 274 10.42 0.30 -19.52
C VAL A 274 10.71 0.20 -21.01
N VAL A 275 9.96 0.94 -21.82
CA VAL A 275 10.30 1.15 -23.23
C VAL A 275 10.98 2.50 -23.34
N ALA A 276 12.17 2.56 -23.93
CA ALA A 276 12.88 3.81 -24.15
C ALA A 276 13.21 3.99 -25.63
N VAL A 277 13.03 5.21 -26.13
CA VAL A 277 13.34 5.59 -27.51
C VAL A 277 14.44 6.64 -27.47
N THR A 278 15.64 6.26 -27.89
CA THR A 278 16.78 7.16 -27.99
C THR A 278 17.72 6.68 -29.08
N GLN A 279 18.23 7.61 -29.89
CA GLN A 279 19.25 7.35 -30.92
C GLN A 279 20.65 7.78 -30.44
N ASP A 280 20.75 8.28 -29.21
CA ASP A 280 21.99 8.67 -28.58
C ASP A 280 22.64 7.47 -27.89
N ALA A 281 23.84 7.09 -28.32
CA ALA A 281 24.51 5.88 -27.86
C ALA A 281 24.83 5.92 -26.35
N GLU A 282 25.20 7.08 -25.82
CA GLU A 282 25.50 7.27 -24.40
C GLU A 282 24.25 7.08 -23.54
N THR A 283 23.12 7.66 -23.95
CA THR A 283 21.83 7.52 -23.27
C THR A 283 21.30 6.09 -23.33
N ALA A 284 21.43 5.44 -24.48
CA ALA A 284 21.07 4.03 -24.63
C ALA A 284 21.89 3.13 -23.70
N GLN A 285 23.20 3.35 -23.62
CA GLN A 285 24.09 2.59 -22.73
C GLN A 285 23.75 2.85 -21.26
N PHE A 286 23.53 4.12 -20.89
CA PHE A 286 23.08 4.50 -19.56
C PHE A 286 21.79 3.77 -19.16
N PHE A 287 20.82 3.63 -20.08
CA PHE A 287 19.62 2.86 -19.80
C PHE A 287 19.87 1.37 -19.62
N ARG A 288 20.70 0.75 -20.48
CA ARG A 288 21.02 -0.67 -20.35
C ARG A 288 21.64 -1.00 -19.00
N GLU A 289 22.54 -0.16 -18.52
CA GLU A 289 23.16 -0.36 -17.21
C GLU A 289 22.15 -0.05 -16.10
N LYS A 290 21.68 1.21 -16.04
CA LYS A 290 20.96 1.69 -14.85
C LYS A 290 19.53 1.18 -14.73
N VAL A 291 18.81 0.94 -15.82
CA VAL A 291 17.42 0.44 -15.74
C VAL A 291 17.42 -1.05 -15.33
N ILE A 292 18.34 -1.84 -15.89
CA ILE A 292 18.44 -3.29 -15.62
C ILE A 292 18.99 -3.54 -14.22
N ASP A 293 20.03 -2.82 -13.80
CA ASP A 293 20.63 -2.92 -12.46
C ASP A 293 19.59 -2.61 -11.36
N ARG A 294 18.71 -1.63 -11.63
CA ARG A 294 17.59 -1.29 -10.75
C ARG A 294 16.46 -2.32 -10.73
N GLY A 295 16.52 -3.35 -11.58
CA GLY A 295 15.58 -4.46 -11.55
C GLY A 295 14.38 -4.32 -12.49
N TYR A 296 14.34 -3.29 -13.34
CA TYR A 296 13.31 -3.14 -14.36
C TYR A 296 13.64 -4.01 -15.60
N GLY A 297 12.62 -4.31 -16.41
CA GLY A 297 12.83 -4.76 -17.79
C GLY A 297 13.06 -3.55 -18.68
N LEU A 298 13.92 -3.67 -19.70
CA LEU A 298 14.18 -2.61 -20.67
C LEU A 298 13.98 -3.13 -22.08
N LEU A 299 13.25 -2.37 -22.90
CA LEU A 299 13.24 -2.48 -24.35
C LEU A 299 13.66 -1.14 -24.94
N LEU A 300 14.74 -1.13 -25.72
CA LEU A 300 15.14 0.02 -26.51
C LEU A 300 14.51 -0.11 -27.90
N ALA A 301 13.70 0.87 -28.29
CA ALA A 301 13.11 0.94 -29.63
C ALA A 301 13.93 1.90 -30.51
N ASP A 302 14.10 1.55 -31.77
CA ASP A 302 14.91 2.28 -32.75
C ASP A 302 14.17 3.50 -33.32
N SER A 303 12.84 3.53 -33.19
CA SER A 303 12.00 4.61 -33.69
C SER A 303 10.75 4.85 -32.85
N GLY A 304 10.16 6.05 -32.98
CA GLY A 304 8.87 6.36 -32.36
C GLY A 304 7.74 5.45 -32.83
N ARG A 305 7.78 5.00 -34.10
CA ARG A 305 6.81 4.07 -34.67
C ARG A 305 6.85 2.70 -34.00
N GLU A 306 8.05 2.12 -33.86
CA GLU A 306 8.22 0.85 -33.16
C GLU A 306 7.73 0.95 -31.70
N ALA A 307 8.08 2.04 -31.01
CA ALA A 307 7.61 2.27 -29.65
C ALA A 307 6.09 2.32 -29.54
N LEU A 308 5.40 2.98 -30.50
CA LEU A 308 3.95 3.02 -30.57
C LEU A 308 3.34 1.62 -30.81
N GLU A 309 3.93 0.82 -31.70
CA GLU A 309 3.49 -0.56 -31.97
C GLU A 309 3.60 -1.43 -30.70
N VAL A 310 4.72 -1.34 -29.98
CA VAL A 310 4.92 -2.03 -28.69
C VAL A 310 3.87 -1.58 -27.66
N CYS A 311 3.68 -0.26 -27.50
CA CYS A 311 2.74 0.29 -26.53
C CYS A 311 1.29 -0.12 -26.80
N ARG A 312 0.88 -0.19 -28.08
CA ARG A 312 -0.48 -0.62 -28.48
C ARG A 312 -0.70 -2.13 -28.30
N GLY A 313 0.34 -2.93 -28.50
CA GLY A 313 0.30 -4.38 -28.31
C GLY A 313 0.21 -4.75 -26.82
N LYS A 314 1.22 -4.37 -26.04
CA LYS A 314 1.28 -4.58 -24.59
C LYS A 314 1.84 -3.32 -23.92
N PRO A 315 1.00 -2.49 -23.29
CA PRO A 315 1.45 -1.25 -22.66
C PRO A 315 2.58 -1.53 -21.65
N PRO A 316 3.73 -0.86 -21.77
CA PRO A 316 4.79 -0.96 -20.77
C PRO A 316 4.36 -0.27 -19.46
N ALA A 317 5.15 -0.41 -18.42
CA ALA A 317 4.93 0.35 -17.19
C ALA A 317 5.28 1.83 -17.38
N VAL A 318 6.28 2.12 -18.20
CA VAL A 318 6.76 3.47 -18.50
C VAL A 318 7.25 3.54 -19.93
N LEU A 319 6.94 4.63 -20.64
CA LEU A 319 7.57 5.01 -21.90
C LEU A 319 8.51 6.19 -21.69
N VAL A 320 9.75 6.08 -22.15
CA VAL A 320 10.75 7.15 -22.13
C VAL A 320 11.02 7.59 -23.57
N LEU A 321 10.86 8.89 -23.83
CA LEU A 321 11.05 9.49 -25.16
C LEU A 321 12.16 10.53 -25.12
N ASP A 322 13.23 10.31 -25.86
CA ASP A 322 14.28 11.32 -26.06
C ASP A 322 13.85 12.33 -27.14
N ARG A 323 13.90 13.64 -26.84
CA ARG A 323 13.56 14.68 -27.84
C ARG A 323 14.53 14.74 -29.01
N ARG A 324 15.69 14.08 -28.92
CA ARG A 324 16.70 14.06 -29.99
C ARG A 324 16.45 13.01 -31.07
N ILE A 325 15.39 12.20 -30.95
CA ILE A 325 15.06 11.19 -31.96
C ILE A 325 14.77 11.84 -33.31
N GLN A 326 15.32 11.28 -34.38
CA GLN A 326 15.05 11.71 -35.74
C GLN A 326 13.91 10.88 -36.35
N GLY A 327 13.16 11.49 -37.28
CA GLY A 327 12.10 10.82 -38.03
C GLY A 327 10.77 10.64 -37.29
N SER A 328 10.60 11.24 -36.10
CA SER A 328 9.32 11.30 -35.38
C SER A 328 9.25 12.52 -34.48
N ASP A 329 8.11 13.22 -34.47
CA ASP A 329 7.85 14.27 -33.48
C ASP A 329 7.36 13.64 -32.18
N VAL A 330 8.10 13.85 -31.07
CA VAL A 330 7.73 13.39 -29.72
C VAL A 330 6.33 13.87 -29.32
N ARG A 331 5.93 15.09 -29.71
CA ARG A 331 4.60 15.63 -29.41
C ARG A 331 3.51 14.84 -30.13
N GLU A 332 3.74 14.47 -31.39
CA GLU A 332 2.82 13.66 -32.17
C GLU A 332 2.67 12.25 -31.59
N ILE A 333 3.77 11.62 -31.19
CA ILE A 333 3.75 10.32 -30.50
C ILE A 333 2.88 10.39 -29.23
N ILE A 334 3.08 11.43 -28.42
CA ILE A 334 2.30 11.66 -27.20
C ILE A 334 0.82 11.81 -27.52
N LEU A 335 0.46 12.62 -28.52
CA LEU A 335 -0.95 12.82 -28.91
C LEU A 335 -1.59 11.50 -29.33
N GLN A 336 -0.92 10.71 -30.19
CA GLN A 336 -1.40 9.39 -30.60
C GLN A 336 -1.58 8.41 -29.43
N LEU A 337 -0.71 8.47 -28.41
CA LEU A 337 -0.87 7.68 -27.19
C LEU A 337 -2.06 8.14 -26.34
N ARG A 338 -2.37 9.44 -26.33
CA ARG A 338 -3.48 10.00 -25.54
C ARG A 338 -4.84 9.77 -26.22
N GLU A 339 -4.88 9.65 -27.54
CA GLU A 339 -6.09 9.31 -28.30
C GLU A 339 -6.49 7.83 -28.19
N ASP A 340 -5.53 6.94 -27.96
CA ASP A 340 -5.79 5.49 -27.88
C ASP A 340 -6.27 5.07 -26.47
N ALA A 341 -7.39 4.35 -26.41
CA ALA A 341 -8.01 3.91 -25.16
C ALA A 341 -7.10 3.04 -24.27
N LYS A 342 -6.17 2.28 -24.86
CA LYS A 342 -5.23 1.41 -24.14
C LYS A 342 -4.03 2.14 -23.57
N THR A 343 -3.57 3.21 -24.22
CA THR A 343 -2.32 3.90 -23.87
C THR A 343 -2.54 5.32 -23.32
N LYS A 344 -3.77 5.83 -23.29
CA LYS A 344 -4.07 7.18 -22.78
C LYS A 344 -3.62 7.47 -21.35
N ARG A 345 -3.47 6.43 -20.53
CA ARG A 345 -2.99 6.52 -19.14
C ARG A 345 -1.52 6.09 -18.97
N LEU A 346 -0.85 5.73 -20.05
CA LEU A 346 0.54 5.29 -20.02
C LEU A 346 1.42 6.42 -19.46
N PRO A 347 2.19 6.16 -18.39
CA PRO A 347 3.19 7.11 -17.90
C PRO A 347 4.26 7.36 -18.97
N VAL A 348 4.45 8.64 -19.32
CA VAL A 348 5.44 9.07 -20.31
C VAL A 348 6.46 9.98 -19.64
N ILE A 349 7.73 9.68 -19.85
CA ILE A 349 8.86 10.53 -19.47
C ILE A 349 9.51 11.06 -20.74
N VAL A 350 9.68 12.36 -20.85
CA VAL A 350 10.37 13.01 -21.97
C VAL A 350 11.72 13.52 -21.51
N LEU A 351 12.76 13.21 -22.28
CA LEU A 351 14.13 13.67 -22.03
C LEU A 351 14.47 14.81 -22.98
N GLY A 352 15.22 15.80 -22.51
CA GLY A 352 15.81 16.80 -23.38
C GLY A 352 17.01 17.49 -22.76
N LEU A 353 17.72 18.29 -23.56
CA LEU A 353 18.96 18.96 -23.14
C LEU A 353 18.73 20.30 -22.42
N GLN A 354 17.56 20.91 -22.60
CA GLN A 354 17.25 22.24 -22.09
C GLN A 354 16.15 22.17 -21.05
N THR A 355 16.15 23.09 -20.09
CA THR A 355 15.00 23.29 -19.22
C THR A 355 13.84 23.81 -20.04
N LEU A 356 12.64 23.26 -19.81
CA LEU A 356 11.42 23.74 -20.48
C LEU A 356 11.05 25.14 -19.99
N GLU A 357 10.42 25.92 -20.87
CA GLU A 357 9.74 27.14 -20.47
C GLU A 357 8.50 26.84 -19.61
N ARG A 358 8.07 27.81 -18.80
CA ARG A 358 6.98 27.64 -17.84
C ARG A 358 5.69 27.11 -18.47
N ASN A 359 5.33 27.60 -19.66
CA ASN A 359 4.13 27.17 -20.39
C ASN A 359 4.25 25.72 -20.88
N GLU A 360 5.44 25.30 -21.32
CA GLU A 360 5.67 23.90 -21.70
C GLU A 360 5.56 22.99 -20.47
N VAL A 361 6.17 23.36 -19.33
CA VAL A 361 6.06 22.57 -18.09
C VAL A 361 4.59 22.36 -17.67
N GLU A 362 3.77 23.42 -17.73
CA GLU A 362 2.35 23.32 -17.42
C GLU A 362 1.59 22.41 -18.39
N LEU A 363 1.90 22.46 -19.68
CA LEU A 363 1.34 21.57 -20.69
C LEU A 363 1.72 20.11 -20.42
N TYR A 364 3.00 19.82 -20.19
CA TYR A 364 3.49 18.49 -19.88
C TYR A 364 2.80 17.92 -18.62
N ARG A 365 2.67 18.71 -17.55
CA ARG A 365 1.93 18.32 -16.35
C ARG A 365 0.45 18.04 -16.61
N HIS A 366 -0.21 18.86 -17.43
CA HIS A 366 -1.63 18.66 -17.77
C HIS A 366 -1.87 17.30 -18.44
N PHE A 367 -0.93 16.83 -19.26
CA PHE A 367 -0.99 15.51 -19.91
C PHE A 367 -0.39 14.36 -19.08
N GLY A 368 0.00 14.63 -17.82
CA GLY A 368 0.62 13.65 -16.93
C GLY A 368 1.97 13.14 -17.47
N ILE A 369 2.74 14.04 -18.09
CA ILE A 369 4.03 13.73 -18.70
C ILE A 369 5.12 14.38 -17.87
N PHE A 370 6.14 13.60 -17.55
CA PHE A 370 7.28 14.08 -16.79
C PHE A 370 8.39 14.48 -17.74
N TYR A 371 8.90 15.70 -17.59
CA TYR A 371 10.08 16.13 -18.33
C TYR A 371 11.31 16.06 -17.45
N SER A 372 12.41 15.58 -18.02
CA SER A 372 13.70 15.66 -17.35
C SER A 372 14.83 16.07 -18.27
N THR A 373 15.73 16.87 -17.71
CA THR A 373 16.94 17.34 -18.37
C THR A 373 18.03 16.28 -18.34
N LEU A 374 18.71 16.10 -19.47
CA LEU A 374 19.92 15.29 -19.59
C LEU A 374 21.17 16.13 -19.26
N PRO A 375 22.26 15.49 -18.76
CA PRO A 375 22.37 14.06 -18.47
C PRO A 375 21.61 13.66 -17.20
N TRP A 376 21.01 12.46 -17.21
CA TRP A 376 20.26 11.96 -16.07
C TRP A 376 21.17 11.55 -14.92
N ARG A 377 20.89 12.07 -13.73
CA ARG A 377 21.50 11.54 -12.51
C ARG A 377 20.81 10.25 -12.12
N GLU A 378 21.57 9.27 -11.64
CA GLU A 378 21.05 7.96 -11.27
C GLU A 378 19.89 8.01 -10.25
N LYS A 379 19.97 8.93 -9.27
CA LYS A 379 18.91 9.15 -8.28
C LYS A 379 17.62 9.68 -8.91
N GLU A 380 17.72 10.54 -9.92
CA GLU A 380 16.57 11.13 -10.61
C GLU A 380 15.86 10.10 -11.49
N LEU A 381 16.61 9.27 -12.23
CA LEU A 381 16.08 8.13 -12.98
C LEU A 381 15.31 7.18 -12.06
N SER A 382 15.93 6.75 -10.96
CA SER A 382 15.35 5.77 -10.03
C SER A 382 14.03 6.27 -9.45
N ARG A 383 14.01 7.52 -8.98
CA ARG A 383 12.81 8.16 -8.45
C ARG A 383 11.74 8.30 -9.52
N SER A 384 12.09 8.76 -10.71
CA SER A 384 11.13 8.99 -11.80
C SER A 384 10.46 7.69 -12.25
N LEU A 385 11.23 6.60 -12.40
CA LEU A 385 10.70 5.29 -12.72
C LEU A 385 9.78 4.75 -11.61
N ALA A 386 10.19 4.84 -10.34
CA ALA A 386 9.37 4.39 -9.22
C ALA A 386 8.02 5.14 -9.16
N MET A 387 8.07 6.47 -9.30
CA MET A 387 6.86 7.31 -9.33
C MET A 387 5.97 7.01 -10.54
N ALA A 388 6.57 6.66 -11.69
CA ALA A 388 5.85 6.27 -12.89
C ALA A 388 5.07 4.97 -12.68
N VAL A 389 5.73 3.95 -12.13
CA VAL A 389 5.10 2.65 -11.81
C VAL A 389 3.99 2.82 -10.77
N LEU A 390 4.18 3.70 -9.78
CA LEU A 390 3.16 4.02 -8.78
C LEU A 390 1.99 4.84 -9.33
N GLY A 391 2.05 5.33 -10.58
CA GLY A 391 1.07 6.26 -11.12
C GLY A 391 1.04 7.62 -10.41
N LYS A 392 2.12 7.94 -9.67
CA LYS A 392 2.29 9.17 -8.88
C LYS A 392 3.14 10.23 -9.60
N LEU A 393 3.49 10.04 -10.88
CA LEU A 393 4.08 11.13 -11.69
C LEU A 393 3.05 12.25 -11.84
N ARG A 394 3.08 13.23 -10.93
CA ARG A 394 2.26 14.45 -10.96
C ARG A 394 3.07 15.64 -10.51
#